data_AF-C1BA99-F1
#
_entry.id   AF-C1BA99-F1
#
_cell.length_a   1.000
_cell.length_b   1.000
_cell.length_c   1.000
_cell.angle_alpha   90.00
_cell.angle_beta   90.00
_cell.angle_gamma   90.00
#
_symmetry.space_group_name_H-M   'P 1'
#
loop_
_entity.id
_entity.type
_entity.pdbx_description
1 polymer ?
#
loop_
_entity_poly.entity_id
_entity_poly.type
_entity_poly.pdbx_seq_one_letter_code
_entity_poly.pdbx_strand_id
1 'polypeptide(L)'
;MAAFRVVLDACVLLPQVLNDVLLALADAELFRPVWTPDLLDEVERNLAGERFGKSPEQAARRVRQMRRAFPFAEEESRGYRELIPAMTNDSKDRHVLAAAVRSGAAAIVTADLKDFPQAALDPFDVEAIHPDEFLCDQLDLDAEAVFECMHALVARNALPPRTVGELLELLGRLTPRFVDAVQALLGARDDASDRGAVPAAPALPELTDEQIDSLPPEVRQTYRQLRAMDPAERVRFLGHSDLVNAAWAFLMPVCVDGDLLSVWPNVDPDFRAVLAQKWAQDNHYQMTVDGWEVESVASALAAPVPDHPLWVHFERVHVRSFRAMLPDPATWGIGSATRMVAPGVEALYVLDTATLQGGLWHPNDPRYVCPVIMHLVDGRWLVRNLGSESDPTTT
;
A
#
# COMPACT_ATOMS: atom_id res chain seq x y z
N MET A 1 18.12 8.46 8.23
CA MET A 1 18.51 7.21 8.92
C MET A 1 19.32 6.36 7.96
N ALA A 2 20.31 5.61 8.44
CA ALA A 2 20.95 4.58 7.63
C ALA A 2 19.92 3.48 7.36
N ALA A 3 19.64 3.20 6.09
CA ALA A 3 18.65 2.19 5.73
C ALA A 3 19.21 0.77 5.96
N PHE A 4 18.40 -0.12 6.51
CA PHE A 4 18.76 -1.52 6.77
C PHE A 4 18.96 -2.24 5.42
N ARG A 5 20.22 -2.53 5.08
CA ARG A 5 20.60 -3.17 3.81
C ARG A 5 20.74 -4.67 4.00
N VAL A 6 20.24 -5.42 3.03
CA VAL A 6 20.23 -6.89 3.05
C VAL A 6 20.68 -7.40 1.70
N VAL A 7 21.67 -8.30 1.68
CA VAL A 7 22.05 -9.01 0.47
C VAL A 7 21.13 -10.20 0.27
N LEU A 8 20.47 -10.28 -0.89
CA LEU A 8 19.64 -11.42 -1.25
C LEU A 8 20.46 -12.41 -2.08
N ASP A 9 20.64 -13.63 -1.57
CA ASP A 9 21.37 -14.68 -2.25
C ASP A 9 20.60 -15.24 -3.47
N ALA A 10 21.30 -15.82 -4.45
CA ALA A 10 20.67 -16.39 -5.64
C ALA A 10 19.66 -17.48 -5.27
N CYS A 11 19.92 -18.29 -4.24
CA CYS A 11 19.05 -19.39 -3.83
C CYS A 11 17.64 -18.92 -3.40
N VAL A 12 17.50 -17.70 -2.85
CA VAL A 12 16.21 -17.13 -2.45
C VAL A 12 15.55 -16.30 -3.56
N LEU A 13 16.33 -15.83 -4.53
CA LEU A 13 15.82 -15.15 -5.72
C LEU A 13 15.31 -16.12 -6.80
N LEU A 14 15.73 -17.39 -6.76
CA LEU A 14 15.34 -18.37 -7.78
C LEU A 14 13.86 -18.80 -7.69
N PRO A 15 13.33 -19.26 -6.55
CA PRO A 15 11.91 -19.57 -6.41
C PRO A 15 11.07 -18.30 -6.62
N GLN A 16 10.22 -18.31 -7.64
CA GLN A 16 9.44 -17.14 -8.06
C GLN A 16 8.65 -16.54 -6.89
N VAL A 17 7.94 -17.38 -6.14
CA VAL A 17 7.04 -16.94 -5.07
C VAL A 17 7.80 -16.28 -3.92
N LEU A 18 8.93 -16.86 -3.49
CA LEU A 18 9.76 -16.29 -2.42
C LEU A 18 10.41 -14.97 -2.86
N ASN A 19 10.92 -14.93 -4.10
CA ASN A 19 11.48 -13.71 -4.67
C ASN A 19 10.45 -12.58 -4.75
N ASP A 20 9.23 -12.87 -5.19
CA ASP A 20 8.18 -11.86 -5.33
C ASP A 20 7.79 -11.28 -3.96
N VAL A 21 7.76 -12.11 -2.90
CA VAL A 21 7.55 -11.64 -1.51
C VAL A 21 8.71 -10.78 -1.04
N LEU A 22 9.95 -11.26 -1.13
CA LEU A 22 11.12 -10.51 -0.69
C LEU A 22 11.25 -9.15 -1.41
N LEU A 23 10.99 -9.12 -2.72
CA LEU A 23 11.04 -7.88 -3.49
C LEU A 23 9.85 -6.96 -3.21
N ALA A 24 8.67 -7.49 -2.86
CA ALA A 24 7.55 -6.64 -2.44
C ALA A 24 7.85 -5.96 -1.09
N LEU A 25 8.41 -6.70 -0.12
CA LEU A 25 8.82 -6.14 1.17
C LEU A 25 9.93 -5.09 1.00
N ALA A 26 10.86 -5.32 0.07
CA ALA A 26 11.88 -4.34 -0.30
C ALA A 26 11.29 -3.06 -0.95
N ASP A 27 10.28 -3.21 -1.81
CA ASP A 27 9.58 -2.09 -2.48
C ASP A 27 8.77 -1.25 -1.47
N ALA A 28 8.24 -1.90 -0.44
CA ALA A 28 7.59 -1.25 0.71
C ALA A 28 8.59 -0.69 1.75
N GLU A 29 9.89 -0.65 1.41
CA GLU A 29 10.97 -0.06 2.22
C GLU A 29 11.25 -0.72 3.58
N LEU A 30 10.77 -1.96 3.84
CA LEU A 30 11.12 -2.70 5.07
C LEU A 30 12.63 -2.98 5.15
N PHE A 31 13.26 -3.18 3.99
CA PHE A 31 14.71 -3.26 3.86
C PHE A 31 15.16 -2.81 2.46
N ARG A 32 16.45 -2.51 2.32
CA ARG A 32 17.05 -2.21 1.02
C ARG A 32 17.78 -3.44 0.47
N PRO A 33 17.37 -3.97 -0.69
CA PRO A 33 18.01 -5.13 -1.26
C PRO A 33 19.33 -4.73 -1.91
N VAL A 34 20.33 -5.60 -1.76
CA VAL A 34 21.63 -5.50 -2.40
C VAL A 34 21.93 -6.82 -3.12
N TRP A 35 22.50 -6.72 -4.32
CA TRP A 35 23.02 -7.87 -5.04
C TRP A 35 24.15 -7.43 -5.96
N THR A 36 24.91 -8.41 -6.46
CA THR A 36 25.98 -8.15 -7.42
C THR A 36 25.54 -8.47 -8.84
N PRO A 37 26.19 -7.91 -9.87
CA PRO A 37 26.00 -8.36 -11.24
C PRO A 37 26.25 -9.87 -11.40
N ASP A 38 27.30 -10.41 -10.77
CA ASP A 38 27.64 -11.85 -10.84
C ASP A 38 26.52 -12.72 -10.25
N LEU A 39 25.85 -12.24 -9.19
CA LEU A 39 24.70 -12.89 -8.57
C LEU A 39 23.47 -12.91 -9.49
N LEU A 40 23.11 -11.78 -10.10
CA LEU A 40 21.98 -11.76 -11.03
C LEU A 40 22.26 -12.56 -12.32
N ASP A 41 23.52 -12.59 -12.79
CA ASP A 41 23.93 -13.44 -13.91
C ASP A 41 23.81 -14.93 -13.55
N GLU A 42 24.09 -15.30 -12.29
CA GLU A 42 23.81 -16.64 -11.79
C GLU A 42 22.31 -16.95 -11.72
N VAL A 43 21.49 -16.04 -11.21
CA VAL A 43 20.02 -16.19 -11.20
C VAL A 43 19.51 -16.40 -12.62
N GLU A 44 19.96 -15.60 -13.60
CA GLU A 44 19.56 -15.75 -15.00
C GLU A 44 19.91 -17.13 -15.57
N ARG A 45 21.16 -17.58 -15.37
CA ARG A 45 21.63 -18.90 -15.84
C ARG A 45 20.85 -20.04 -15.20
N ASN A 46 20.63 -19.99 -13.89
CA ASN A 46 19.92 -21.04 -13.16
C ASN A 46 18.44 -21.11 -13.56
N LEU A 47 17.78 -19.98 -13.83
CA LEU A 47 16.40 -19.96 -14.33
C LEU A 47 16.26 -20.63 -15.70
N ALA A 48 17.24 -20.45 -16.57
CA ALA A 48 17.29 -21.09 -17.89
C ALA A 48 17.75 -22.55 -17.85
N GLY A 49 18.24 -23.03 -16.70
CA GLY A 49 18.69 -24.40 -16.50
C GLY A 49 17.55 -25.41 -16.34
N GLU A 50 17.89 -26.69 -16.38
CA GLU A 50 16.92 -27.82 -16.34
C GLU A 50 15.98 -27.79 -15.13
N ARG A 51 16.44 -27.27 -13.99
CA ARG A 51 15.67 -27.22 -12.74
C ARG A 51 14.45 -26.28 -12.82
N PHE A 52 14.57 -25.15 -13.51
CA PHE A 52 13.52 -24.12 -13.57
C PHE A 52 12.89 -23.98 -14.96
N GLY A 53 13.60 -24.41 -16.01
CA GLY A 53 13.07 -24.62 -17.36
C GLY A 53 12.49 -23.37 -18.02
N LYS A 54 12.90 -22.16 -17.61
CA LYS A 54 12.49 -20.91 -18.27
C LYS A 54 13.23 -20.77 -19.59
N SER A 55 12.61 -20.13 -20.58
CA SER A 55 13.36 -19.73 -21.78
C SER A 55 14.43 -18.68 -21.41
N PRO A 56 15.55 -18.60 -22.15
CA PRO A 56 16.55 -17.55 -21.95
C PRO A 56 15.92 -16.14 -21.94
N GLU A 57 14.93 -15.89 -22.80
CA GLU A 57 14.23 -14.61 -22.86
C GLU A 57 13.41 -14.34 -21.60
N GLN A 58 12.77 -15.37 -21.03
CA GLN A 58 11.99 -15.26 -19.79
C GLN A 58 12.90 -15.00 -18.59
N ALA A 59 14.04 -15.70 -18.50
CA ALA A 59 15.03 -15.50 -17.45
C ALA A 59 15.60 -14.07 -17.51
N ALA A 60 16.07 -13.65 -18.69
CA ALA A 60 16.61 -12.31 -18.90
C ALA A 60 15.56 -11.22 -18.66
N ARG A 61 14.28 -11.47 -19.01
CA ARG A 61 13.19 -10.53 -18.74
C ARG A 61 13.00 -10.32 -17.24
N ARG A 62 13.03 -11.40 -16.44
CA ARG A 62 12.89 -11.31 -14.98
C ARG A 62 14.01 -10.48 -14.36
N VAL A 63 15.26 -10.76 -14.71
CA VAL A 63 16.43 -10.00 -14.22
C VAL A 63 16.35 -8.53 -14.63
N ARG A 64 15.93 -8.21 -15.87
CA ARG A 64 15.69 -6.82 -16.29
C ARG A 64 14.61 -6.12 -15.48
N GLN A 65 13.53 -6.82 -15.11
CA GLN A 65 12.48 -6.25 -14.26
C GLN A 65 13.00 -5.95 -12.85
N MET A 66 13.80 -6.85 -12.27
CA MET A 66 14.44 -6.62 -10.96
C MET A 66 15.36 -5.41 -10.98
N ARG A 67 16.24 -5.29 -12.00
CA ARG A 67 17.12 -4.12 -12.18
C ARG A 67 16.34 -2.82 -12.36
N ARG A 68 15.19 -2.87 -13.05
CA ARG A 68 14.34 -1.69 -13.26
C ARG A 68 13.63 -1.26 -11.98
N ALA A 69 13.17 -2.21 -11.17
CA ALA A 69 12.51 -1.94 -9.89
C ALA A 69 13.50 -1.39 -8.85
N PHE A 70 14.73 -1.92 -8.83
CA PHE A 70 15.77 -1.55 -7.85
C PHE A 70 17.04 -1.07 -8.56
N PRO A 71 17.04 0.13 -9.15
CA PRO A 71 18.15 0.62 -9.96
C PRO A 71 19.47 0.80 -9.18
N PHE A 72 19.40 0.95 -7.86
CA PHE A 72 20.57 1.17 -7.00
C PHE A 72 21.12 -0.10 -6.35
N ALA A 73 20.42 -1.24 -6.42
CA ALA A 73 20.80 -2.46 -5.69
C ALA A 73 22.17 -3.03 -6.11
N GLU A 74 22.52 -2.94 -7.40
CA GLU A 74 23.86 -3.31 -7.88
C GLU A 74 24.92 -2.26 -7.53
N GLU A 75 24.55 -0.97 -7.57
CA GLU A 75 25.49 0.13 -7.32
C GLU A 75 26.00 0.15 -5.89
N GLU A 76 25.16 -0.23 -4.92
CA GLU A 76 25.51 -0.36 -3.50
C GLU A 76 26.63 -1.38 -3.26
N SER A 77 26.80 -2.38 -4.13
CA SER A 77 27.87 -3.38 -4.03
C SER A 77 29.12 -3.02 -4.85
N ARG A 78 29.16 -1.86 -5.53
CA ARG A 78 30.25 -1.51 -6.46
C ARG A 78 31.63 -1.60 -5.81
N GLY A 79 32.49 -2.46 -6.37
CA GLY A 79 33.84 -2.73 -5.86
C GLY A 79 33.96 -4.03 -5.04
N TYR A 80 32.88 -4.78 -4.84
CA TYR A 80 32.89 -6.05 -4.09
C TYR A 80 33.97 -7.03 -4.56
N ARG A 81 34.30 -7.07 -5.85
CA ARG A 81 35.30 -8.00 -6.41
C ARG A 81 36.68 -7.85 -5.77
N GLU A 82 37.05 -6.67 -5.29
CA GLU A 82 38.31 -6.42 -4.60
C GLU A 82 38.39 -7.11 -3.24
N LEU A 83 37.22 -7.40 -2.63
CA LEU A 83 37.11 -8.02 -1.32
C LEU A 83 37.01 -9.55 -1.41
N ILE A 84 36.63 -10.12 -2.56
CA ILE A 84 36.46 -11.58 -2.76
C ILE A 84 37.65 -12.41 -2.22
N PRO A 85 38.93 -12.05 -2.47
CA PRO A 85 40.06 -12.84 -1.98
C PRO A 85 40.17 -12.91 -0.45
N ALA A 86 39.58 -11.94 0.27
CA ALA A 86 39.59 -11.87 1.72
C ALA A 86 38.44 -12.65 2.37
N MET A 87 37.44 -13.09 1.60
CA MET A 87 36.28 -13.80 2.12
C MET A 87 36.63 -15.26 2.38
N THR A 88 36.35 -15.74 3.59
CA THR A 88 36.72 -17.09 4.05
C THR A 88 35.55 -18.08 4.07
N ASN A 89 34.39 -17.69 3.55
CA ASN A 89 33.22 -18.54 3.35
C ASN A 89 33.37 -19.43 2.09
N ASP A 90 32.31 -20.16 1.70
CA ASP A 90 32.37 -21.05 0.52
C ASP A 90 32.90 -20.30 -0.70
N SER A 91 33.79 -20.95 -1.44
CA SER A 91 34.48 -20.37 -2.59
C SER A 91 33.56 -19.81 -3.68
N LYS A 92 32.37 -20.40 -3.85
CA LYS A 92 31.39 -19.97 -4.85
C LYS A 92 30.62 -18.75 -4.37
N ASP A 93 30.38 -18.63 -3.07
CA ASP A 93 29.53 -17.59 -2.48
C ASP A 93 30.32 -16.41 -1.90
N ARG A 94 31.64 -16.37 -2.11
CA ARG A 94 32.49 -15.24 -1.67
C ARG A 94 32.05 -13.89 -2.21
N HIS A 95 31.50 -13.86 -3.42
CA HIS A 95 30.99 -12.61 -4.00
C HIS A 95 29.77 -12.06 -3.25
N VAL A 96 28.94 -12.94 -2.66
CA VAL A 96 27.78 -12.55 -1.84
C VAL A 96 28.23 -11.90 -0.54
N LEU A 97 29.17 -12.54 0.18
CA LEU A 97 29.73 -11.96 1.40
C LEU A 97 30.50 -10.66 1.11
N ALA A 98 31.31 -10.64 0.05
CA ALA A 98 32.02 -9.43 -0.36
C ALA A 98 31.07 -8.26 -0.68
N ALA A 99 29.88 -8.55 -1.24
CA ALA A 99 28.85 -7.55 -1.49
C ALA A 99 28.26 -7.00 -0.19
N ALA A 100 28.02 -7.87 0.80
CA ALA A 100 27.50 -7.47 2.10
C ALA A 100 28.47 -6.51 2.79
N VAL A 101 29.76 -6.89 2.85
CA VAL A 101 30.82 -6.04 3.42
C VAL A 101 30.95 -4.72 2.67
N ARG A 102 30.92 -4.75 1.34
CA ARG A 102 31.09 -3.54 0.52
C ARG A 102 29.94 -2.55 0.69
N SER A 103 28.72 -3.04 0.78
CA SER A 103 27.51 -2.23 0.90
C SER A 103 27.19 -1.81 2.34
N GLY A 104 27.87 -2.40 3.33
CA GLY A 104 27.50 -2.26 4.73
C GLY A 104 26.13 -2.87 5.03
N ALA A 105 25.79 -3.97 4.36
CA ALA A 105 24.60 -4.75 4.67
C ALA A 105 24.79 -5.50 5.99
N ALA A 106 23.78 -5.44 6.84
CA ALA A 106 23.80 -6.10 8.13
C ALA A 106 23.47 -7.60 8.02
N ALA A 107 22.78 -8.01 6.94
CA ALA A 107 22.35 -9.38 6.75
C ALA A 107 22.52 -9.88 5.30
N ILE A 108 22.71 -11.19 5.18
CA ILE A 108 22.61 -11.99 3.96
C ILE A 108 21.42 -12.94 4.14
N VAL A 109 20.44 -12.88 3.26
CA VAL A 109 19.31 -13.82 3.28
C VAL A 109 19.60 -14.98 2.33
N THR A 110 19.76 -16.18 2.89
CA THR A 110 20.14 -17.40 2.15
C THR A 110 19.52 -18.65 2.79
N ALA A 111 19.11 -19.62 1.96
CA ALA A 111 18.69 -20.93 2.42
C ALA A 111 19.90 -21.86 2.71
N ASP A 112 21.08 -21.52 2.21
CA ASP A 112 22.30 -22.34 2.29
C ASP A 112 23.24 -21.84 3.40
N LEU A 113 22.74 -21.71 4.63
CA LEU A 113 23.47 -21.15 5.79
C LEU A 113 24.87 -21.77 6.04
N LYS A 114 25.06 -23.04 5.69
CA LYS A 114 26.34 -23.76 5.81
C LYS A 114 27.47 -23.11 4.97
N ASP A 115 27.12 -22.42 3.89
CA ASP A 115 28.05 -21.77 2.96
C ASP A 115 28.53 -20.41 3.51
N PHE A 116 27.90 -19.94 4.60
CA PHE A 116 28.18 -18.71 5.34
C PHE A 116 28.42 -18.99 6.84
N PRO A 117 29.49 -19.72 7.20
CA PRO A 117 29.75 -20.05 8.60
C PRO A 117 30.02 -18.78 9.42
N GLN A 118 29.50 -18.73 10.65
CA GLN A 118 29.60 -17.56 11.55
C GLN A 118 31.02 -16.99 11.65
N ALA A 119 32.04 -17.85 11.76
CA ALA A 119 33.44 -17.42 11.85
C ALA A 119 33.95 -16.62 10.63
N ALA A 120 33.32 -16.77 9.46
CA ALA A 120 33.63 -15.97 8.27
C ALA A 120 32.85 -14.64 8.24
N LEU A 121 31.75 -14.54 8.97
CA LEU A 121 30.86 -13.37 8.99
C LEU A 121 31.17 -12.41 10.14
N ASP A 122 31.47 -12.94 11.33
CA ASP A 122 31.77 -12.18 12.56
C ASP A 122 32.77 -11.02 12.35
N PRO A 123 33.87 -11.16 11.58
CA PRO A 123 34.83 -10.07 11.40
C PRO A 123 34.26 -8.82 10.70
N PHE A 124 33.07 -8.93 10.10
CA PHE A 124 32.45 -7.90 9.30
C PHE A 124 31.09 -7.43 9.84
N ASP A 125 30.66 -7.92 11.02
CA ASP A 125 29.35 -7.62 11.61
C ASP A 125 28.17 -7.91 10.64
N VAL A 126 28.27 -9.03 9.90
CA VAL A 126 27.23 -9.52 8.99
C VAL A 126 26.58 -10.77 9.58
N GLU A 127 25.28 -10.93 9.40
CA GLU A 127 24.56 -12.15 9.76
C GLU A 127 24.03 -12.89 8.52
N ALA A 128 24.03 -14.22 8.52
CA ALA A 128 23.35 -15.02 7.51
C ALA A 128 22.04 -15.55 8.09
N ILE A 129 20.91 -15.19 7.47
CA ILE A 129 19.56 -15.46 7.98
C ILE A 129 18.80 -16.32 6.98
N HIS A 130 18.13 -17.36 7.46
CA HIS A 130 17.28 -18.20 6.61
C HIS A 130 16.05 -17.40 6.15
N PRO A 131 15.56 -17.52 4.90
CA PRO A 131 14.41 -16.74 4.42
C PRO A 131 13.15 -16.91 5.28
N ASP A 132 12.92 -18.10 5.85
CA ASP A 132 11.80 -18.34 6.75
C ASP A 132 11.88 -17.49 8.03
N GLU A 133 13.07 -17.41 8.63
CA GLU A 133 13.32 -16.61 9.82
C GLU A 133 13.29 -15.12 9.49
N PHE A 134 13.93 -14.70 8.40
CA PHE A 134 13.92 -13.31 7.96
C PHE A 134 12.50 -12.79 7.72
N LEU A 135 11.62 -13.59 7.09
CA LEU A 135 10.22 -13.22 6.89
C LEU A 135 9.42 -13.17 8.19
N CYS A 136 9.71 -14.06 9.17
CA CYS A 136 9.16 -13.93 10.52
C CYS A 136 9.61 -12.61 11.17
N ASP A 137 10.89 -12.25 11.07
CA ASP A 137 11.39 -11.00 11.63
C ASP A 137 10.71 -9.78 10.99
N GLN A 138 10.47 -9.81 9.67
CA GLN A 138 9.72 -8.74 9.00
C GLN A 138 8.26 -8.69 9.46
N LEU A 139 7.63 -9.86 9.68
CA LEU A 139 6.26 -9.95 10.20
C LEU A 139 6.14 -9.44 11.63
N ASP A 140 7.14 -9.73 12.48
CA ASP A 140 7.18 -9.25 13.85
C ASP A 140 7.49 -7.75 13.92
N LEU A 141 8.29 -7.24 12.98
CA LEU A 141 8.61 -5.82 12.86
C LEU A 141 7.41 -5.00 12.40
N ASP A 142 6.75 -5.43 11.32
CA ASP A 142 5.59 -4.75 10.75
C ASP A 142 4.66 -5.75 10.04
N ALA A 143 3.81 -6.39 10.84
CA ALA A 143 2.85 -7.37 10.33
C ALA A 143 1.93 -6.76 9.27
N GLU A 144 1.56 -5.50 9.43
CA GLU A 144 0.62 -4.82 8.56
C GLU A 144 1.21 -4.60 7.16
N ALA A 145 2.42 -4.05 7.07
CA ALA A 145 3.11 -3.86 5.80
C ALA A 145 3.39 -5.20 5.09
N VAL A 146 3.68 -6.26 5.85
CA VAL A 146 3.83 -7.62 5.30
C VAL A 146 2.51 -8.13 4.69
N PHE A 147 1.39 -7.97 5.39
CA PHE A 147 0.08 -8.34 4.86
C PHE A 147 -0.28 -7.53 3.61
N GLU A 148 -0.02 -6.22 3.61
CA GLU A 148 -0.25 -5.35 2.43
C GLU A 148 0.56 -5.82 1.22
N CYS A 149 1.83 -6.13 1.41
CA CYS A 149 2.69 -6.67 0.36
C CYS A 149 2.13 -7.98 -0.22
N MET A 150 1.69 -8.89 0.66
CA MET A 150 1.07 -10.16 0.26
C MET A 150 -0.24 -9.95 -0.51
N HIS A 151 -1.09 -9.02 -0.07
CA HIS A 151 -2.33 -8.67 -0.77
C HIS A 151 -2.08 -8.02 -2.13
N ALA A 152 -1.16 -7.05 -2.20
CA ALA A 152 -0.77 -6.39 -3.44
C ALA A 152 -0.18 -7.38 -4.45
N LEU A 153 0.63 -8.33 -3.98
CA LEU A 153 1.20 -9.41 -4.78
C LEU A 153 0.14 -10.26 -5.47
N VAL A 154 -0.83 -10.75 -4.70
CA VAL A 154 -1.86 -11.62 -5.26
C VAL A 154 -2.88 -10.84 -6.10
N ALA A 155 -3.06 -9.55 -5.84
CA ALA A 155 -3.95 -8.67 -6.60
C ALA A 155 -3.44 -8.36 -8.01
N ARG A 156 -2.13 -8.27 -8.23
CA ARG A 156 -1.53 -8.01 -9.56
C ARG A 156 -1.36 -9.25 -10.44
N ASN A 157 -1.61 -10.43 -9.87
CA ASN A 157 -1.35 -11.70 -10.51
C ASN A 157 -2.50 -12.12 -11.43
N ALA A 158 -2.23 -12.23 -12.73
CA ALA A 158 -3.18 -12.79 -13.70
C ALA A 158 -3.29 -14.33 -13.62
N LEU A 159 -2.29 -14.99 -13.03
CA LEU A 159 -2.20 -16.43 -12.82
C LEU A 159 -1.87 -16.70 -11.33
N PRO A 160 -2.18 -17.88 -10.76
CA PRO A 160 -1.90 -18.18 -9.35
C PRO A 160 -0.46 -17.84 -8.91
N PRO A 161 -0.27 -17.37 -7.66
CA PRO A 161 -1.29 -17.22 -6.61
C PRO A 161 -2.13 -15.94 -6.77
N ARG A 162 -3.45 -16.08 -6.64
CA ARG A 162 -4.45 -14.98 -6.71
C ARG A 162 -5.10 -14.68 -5.36
N THR A 163 -4.84 -15.51 -4.35
CA THR A 163 -5.27 -15.27 -2.97
C THR A 163 -4.10 -15.43 -2.01
N VAL A 164 -4.21 -14.84 -0.83
CA VAL A 164 -3.19 -14.99 0.23
C VAL A 164 -3.08 -16.46 0.67
N GLY A 165 -4.18 -17.21 0.71
CA GLY A 165 -4.15 -18.64 1.00
C GLY A 165 -3.32 -19.43 -0.02
N GLU A 166 -3.55 -19.20 -1.32
CA GLU A 166 -2.75 -19.84 -2.38
C GLU A 166 -1.26 -19.43 -2.29
N LEU A 167 -0.97 -18.17 -1.96
CA LEU A 167 0.39 -17.68 -1.75
C LEU A 167 1.07 -18.44 -0.58
N LEU A 168 0.38 -18.59 0.54
CA LEU A 168 0.85 -19.31 1.72
C LEU A 168 1.08 -20.79 1.43
N GLU A 169 0.20 -21.45 0.68
CA GLU A 169 0.38 -22.84 0.26
C GLU A 169 1.66 -23.03 -0.57
N LEU A 170 1.94 -22.11 -1.50
CA LEU A 170 3.15 -22.15 -2.32
C LEU A 170 4.42 -21.86 -1.51
N LEU A 171 4.32 -21.00 -0.49
CA LEU A 171 5.41 -20.68 0.43
C LEU A 171 5.68 -21.78 1.46
N GLY A 172 4.69 -22.63 1.81
CA GLY A 172 4.79 -23.55 2.95
C GLY A 172 5.93 -24.57 2.90
N ARG A 173 6.50 -24.84 1.72
CA ARG A 173 7.71 -25.68 1.59
C ARG A 173 9.02 -24.91 1.80
N LEU A 174 9.02 -23.61 1.58
CA LEU A 174 10.19 -22.75 1.64
C LEU A 174 10.29 -22.05 3.00
N THR A 175 9.15 -21.61 3.52
CA THR A 175 9.06 -20.78 4.73
C THR A 175 7.88 -21.22 5.61
N PRO A 176 7.94 -22.45 6.18
CA PRO A 176 6.85 -23.00 6.99
C PRO A 176 6.57 -22.20 8.26
N ARG A 177 7.59 -21.70 8.97
CA ARG A 177 7.39 -20.94 10.21
C ARG A 177 6.67 -19.62 9.94
N PHE A 178 7.05 -18.93 8.88
CA PHE A 178 6.38 -17.72 8.43
C PHE A 178 4.92 -17.99 8.07
N VAL A 179 4.64 -19.09 7.36
CA VAL A 179 3.27 -19.47 7.00
C VAL A 179 2.43 -19.75 8.26
N ASP A 180 2.96 -20.51 9.21
CA ASP A 180 2.28 -20.80 10.48
C ASP A 180 2.01 -19.51 11.27
N ALA A 181 2.98 -18.59 11.32
CA ALA A 181 2.84 -17.30 12.00
C ALA A 181 1.75 -16.41 11.37
N VAL A 182 1.73 -16.31 10.05
CA VAL A 182 0.69 -15.56 9.32
C VAL A 182 -0.69 -16.18 9.56
N GLN A 183 -0.80 -17.51 9.49
CA GLN A 183 -2.07 -18.21 9.75
C GLN A 183 -2.56 -18.01 11.18
N ALA A 184 -1.65 -18.02 12.17
CA ALA A 184 -1.98 -17.75 13.55
C ALA A 184 -2.51 -16.32 13.75
N LEU A 185 -1.90 -15.32 13.08
CA LEU A 185 -2.36 -13.94 13.12
C LEU A 185 -3.74 -13.75 12.46
N LEU A 186 -4.00 -14.42 11.34
CA LEU A 186 -5.29 -14.41 10.68
C LEU A 186 -6.37 -15.05 11.58
N GLY A 187 -6.09 -16.22 12.17
CA GLY A 187 -7.01 -16.88 13.09
C GLY A 187 -7.27 -16.07 14.37
N ALA A 188 -6.26 -15.39 14.91
CA ALA A 188 -6.41 -14.52 16.07
C ALA A 188 -7.25 -13.26 15.76
N ARG A 189 -7.15 -12.73 14.53
CA ARG A 189 -8.00 -11.63 14.05
C ARG A 189 -9.46 -12.07 13.89
N ASP A 190 -9.67 -13.28 13.36
CA ASP A 190 -11.01 -13.87 13.25
C ASP A 190 -11.62 -14.10 14.65
N ASP A 191 -10.86 -14.65 15.61
CA ASP A 191 -11.30 -14.86 17.00
C ASP A 191 -11.53 -13.55 17.77
N ALA A 192 -10.75 -12.50 17.50
CA ALA A 192 -10.93 -11.17 18.06
C ALA A 192 -12.15 -10.45 17.46
N SER A 193 -12.43 -10.68 16.17
CA SER A 193 -13.63 -10.18 15.49
C SER A 193 -14.92 -10.82 16.03
N ASP A 194 -14.86 -12.07 16.47
CA ASP A 194 -16.01 -12.81 17.06
C ASP A 194 -16.33 -12.36 18.51
N ARG A 195 -15.34 -11.85 19.27
CA ARG A 195 -15.53 -11.31 20.64
C ARG A 195 -15.85 -9.82 20.70
N GLY A 196 -15.61 -9.10 19.61
CA GLY A 196 -15.76 -7.65 19.52
C GLY A 196 -16.59 -7.24 18.31
N ALA A 197 -17.68 -7.97 18.02
CA ALA A 197 -18.50 -7.80 16.83
C ALA A 197 -18.99 -6.35 16.64
N VAL A 198 -18.20 -5.56 15.91
CA VAL A 198 -18.67 -4.51 15.02
C VAL A 198 -19.39 -5.26 13.89
N PRO A 199 -20.62 -4.90 13.50
CA PRO A 199 -21.33 -5.63 12.47
C PRO A 199 -20.52 -5.58 11.18
N ALA A 200 -20.23 -6.75 10.62
CA ALA A 200 -19.70 -6.88 9.28
C ALA A 200 -20.51 -5.99 8.33
N ALA A 201 -19.82 -5.21 7.49
CA ALA A 201 -20.45 -4.54 6.36
C ALA A 201 -21.36 -5.56 5.64
N PRO A 202 -22.61 -5.19 5.31
CA PRO A 202 -23.60 -6.17 4.92
C PRO A 202 -23.12 -6.90 3.67
N ALA A 203 -22.90 -8.21 3.80
CA ALA A 203 -22.80 -9.09 2.64
C ALA A 203 -24.02 -8.82 1.75
N LEU A 204 -23.79 -8.67 0.44
CA LEU A 204 -24.87 -8.46 -0.54
C LEU A 204 -25.98 -9.47 -0.21
N PRO A 205 -27.19 -9.04 0.18
CA PRO A 205 -28.22 -9.99 0.60
C PRO A 205 -28.49 -10.92 -0.57
N GLU A 206 -28.27 -12.23 -0.40
CA GLU A 206 -28.56 -13.25 -1.42
C GLU A 206 -30.07 -13.26 -1.67
N LEU A 207 -30.52 -12.51 -2.66
CA LEU A 207 -31.90 -12.44 -3.09
C LEU A 207 -32.22 -13.68 -3.93
N THR A 208 -33.41 -14.23 -3.74
CA THR A 208 -33.93 -15.27 -4.62
C THR A 208 -34.17 -14.73 -6.02
N ASP A 209 -34.23 -15.59 -7.04
CA ASP A 209 -34.47 -15.15 -8.43
C ASP A 209 -35.80 -14.38 -8.56
N GLU A 210 -36.83 -14.75 -7.81
CA GLU A 210 -38.11 -14.01 -7.73
C GLU A 210 -37.93 -12.60 -7.15
N GLN A 211 -37.12 -12.44 -6.10
CA GLN A 211 -36.85 -11.14 -5.51
C GLN A 211 -36.05 -10.26 -6.49
N ILE A 212 -35.09 -10.83 -7.21
CA ILE A 212 -34.32 -10.12 -8.24
C ILE A 212 -35.24 -9.66 -9.37
N ASP A 213 -36.16 -10.50 -9.83
CA ASP A 213 -37.11 -10.14 -10.89
C ASP A 213 -38.16 -9.10 -10.47
N SER A 214 -38.32 -8.87 -9.17
CA SER A 214 -39.15 -7.78 -8.64
C SER A 214 -38.44 -6.43 -8.56
N LEU A 215 -37.10 -6.38 -8.70
CA LEU A 215 -36.32 -5.14 -8.67
C LEU A 215 -36.53 -4.27 -9.92
N PRO A 216 -36.37 -2.93 -9.82
CA PRO A 216 -36.32 -2.03 -10.97
C PRO A 216 -35.30 -2.50 -12.02
N PRO A 217 -35.52 -2.28 -13.33
CA PRO A 217 -34.68 -2.85 -14.39
C PRO A 217 -33.18 -2.57 -14.25
N GLU A 218 -32.82 -1.32 -13.92
CA GLU A 218 -31.42 -0.89 -13.73
C GLU A 218 -30.79 -1.58 -12.52
N VAL A 219 -31.48 -1.58 -11.37
CA VAL A 219 -31.02 -2.23 -10.14
C VAL A 219 -30.91 -3.75 -10.31
N ARG A 220 -31.85 -4.37 -11.03
CA ARG A 220 -31.86 -5.81 -11.35
C ARG A 220 -30.64 -6.20 -12.17
N GLN A 221 -30.31 -5.41 -13.19
CA GLN A 221 -29.17 -5.66 -14.06
C GLN A 221 -27.85 -5.56 -13.28
N THR A 222 -27.69 -4.50 -12.47
CA THR A 222 -26.53 -4.32 -11.60
C THR A 222 -26.43 -5.46 -10.58
N TYR A 223 -27.53 -5.84 -9.92
CA TYR A 223 -27.54 -6.94 -8.96
C TYR A 223 -27.15 -8.28 -9.60
N ARG A 224 -27.67 -8.58 -10.80
CA ARG A 224 -27.29 -9.81 -11.54
C ARG A 224 -25.82 -9.81 -11.96
N GLN A 225 -25.29 -8.65 -12.38
CA GLN A 225 -23.87 -8.51 -12.69
C GLN A 225 -23.02 -8.75 -11.43
N LEU A 226 -23.36 -8.13 -10.31
CA LEU A 226 -22.68 -8.33 -9.02
C LEU A 226 -22.75 -9.79 -8.58
N ARG A 227 -23.91 -10.45 -8.70
CA ARG A 227 -24.11 -11.87 -8.34
C ARG A 227 -23.33 -12.83 -9.25
N ALA A 228 -23.07 -12.44 -10.50
CA ALA A 228 -22.28 -13.22 -11.44
C ALA A 228 -20.77 -12.98 -11.31
N MET A 229 -20.34 -11.89 -10.66
CA MET A 229 -18.93 -11.64 -10.37
C MET A 229 -18.37 -12.70 -9.42
N ASP A 230 -17.09 -12.99 -9.59
CA ASP A 230 -16.31 -13.77 -8.63
C ASP A 230 -16.45 -13.15 -7.23
N PRO A 231 -16.57 -13.95 -6.15
CA PRO A 231 -16.75 -13.41 -4.79
C PRO A 231 -15.68 -12.38 -4.39
N ALA A 232 -14.43 -12.54 -4.82
CA ALA A 232 -13.38 -11.58 -4.51
C ALA A 232 -13.53 -10.28 -5.33
N GLU A 233 -13.92 -10.37 -6.60
CA GLU A 233 -14.24 -9.19 -7.43
C GLU A 233 -15.46 -8.43 -6.88
N ARG A 234 -16.47 -9.15 -6.40
CA ARG A 234 -17.66 -8.58 -5.77
C ARG A 234 -17.32 -7.81 -4.50
N VAL A 235 -16.49 -8.39 -3.63
CA VAL A 235 -16.03 -7.71 -2.40
C VAL A 235 -15.23 -6.46 -2.72
N ARG A 236 -14.32 -6.52 -3.71
CA ARG A 236 -13.56 -5.33 -4.16
C ARG A 236 -14.48 -4.25 -4.73
N PHE A 237 -15.46 -4.64 -5.55
CA PHE A 237 -16.43 -3.70 -6.12
C PHE A 237 -17.28 -3.03 -5.02
N LEU A 238 -17.75 -3.81 -4.04
CA LEU A 238 -18.54 -3.28 -2.92
C LEU A 238 -17.70 -2.36 -2.02
N GLY A 239 -16.48 -2.75 -1.67
CA GLY A 239 -15.57 -1.90 -0.89
C GLY A 239 -15.20 -0.60 -1.62
N HIS A 240 -14.94 -0.67 -2.92
CA HIS A 240 -14.75 0.52 -3.76
C HIS A 240 -16.01 1.41 -3.78
N SER A 241 -17.20 0.80 -3.87
CA SER A 241 -18.47 1.52 -3.87
C SER A 241 -18.68 2.27 -2.55
N ASP A 242 -18.39 1.64 -1.41
CA ASP A 242 -18.53 2.26 -0.09
C ASP A 242 -17.60 3.46 0.08
N LEU A 243 -16.35 3.31 -0.35
CA LEU A 243 -15.35 4.38 -0.37
C LEU A 243 -15.79 5.56 -1.27
N VAL A 244 -16.20 5.28 -2.51
CA VAL A 244 -16.66 6.29 -3.47
C VAL A 244 -17.92 7.01 -2.96
N ASN A 245 -18.85 6.26 -2.37
CA ASN A 245 -20.06 6.82 -1.76
C ASN A 245 -19.71 7.76 -0.59
N ALA A 246 -18.74 7.40 0.25
CA ALA A 246 -18.28 8.27 1.33
C ALA A 246 -17.63 9.55 0.81
N ALA A 247 -16.83 9.44 -0.25
CA ALA A 247 -16.27 10.62 -0.91
C ALA A 247 -17.35 11.54 -1.49
N TRP A 248 -18.37 10.98 -2.15
CA TRP A 248 -19.52 11.77 -2.63
C TRP A 248 -20.34 12.40 -1.51
N ALA A 249 -20.53 11.67 -0.41
CA ALA A 249 -21.23 12.17 0.76
C ALA A 249 -20.54 13.39 1.40
N PHE A 250 -19.24 13.58 1.17
CA PHE A 250 -18.51 14.80 1.52
C PHE A 250 -18.53 15.84 0.39
N LEU A 251 -18.13 15.45 -0.82
CA LEU A 251 -17.91 16.39 -1.92
C LEU A 251 -19.18 17.11 -2.37
N MET A 252 -20.32 16.40 -2.40
CA MET A 252 -21.58 16.98 -2.87
C MET A 252 -22.08 18.10 -1.94
N PRO A 253 -22.28 17.89 -0.63
CA PRO A 253 -22.71 18.98 0.27
C PRO A 253 -21.73 20.16 0.31
N VAL A 254 -20.43 19.87 0.34
CA VAL A 254 -19.40 20.93 0.44
C VAL A 254 -19.30 21.76 -0.82
N CYS A 255 -19.21 21.13 -1.99
CA CYS A 255 -18.90 21.84 -3.23
C CYS A 255 -20.13 22.25 -4.01
N VAL A 256 -21.26 21.54 -3.88
CA VAL A 256 -22.51 21.92 -4.54
C VAL A 256 -23.31 22.84 -3.61
N ASP A 257 -23.60 22.39 -2.39
CA ASP A 257 -24.50 23.13 -1.49
C ASP A 257 -23.75 24.22 -0.68
N GLY A 258 -22.43 24.07 -0.54
CA GLY A 258 -21.61 24.99 0.27
C GLY A 258 -21.73 24.74 1.77
N ASP A 259 -22.15 23.53 2.16
CA ASP A 259 -22.42 23.12 3.53
C ASP A 259 -21.32 22.15 3.99
N LEU A 260 -20.31 22.69 4.67
CA LEU A 260 -19.25 21.89 5.28
C LEU A 260 -19.67 21.43 6.68
N LEU A 261 -20.47 22.21 7.39
CA LEU A 261 -20.91 21.91 8.76
C LEU A 261 -21.61 20.57 8.86
N SER A 262 -22.55 20.27 7.96
CA SER A 262 -23.32 19.02 8.04
C SER A 262 -22.49 17.77 7.81
N VAL A 263 -21.35 17.89 7.11
CA VAL A 263 -20.46 16.77 6.78
C VAL A 263 -19.09 16.87 7.45
N TRP A 264 -18.91 17.82 8.36
CA TRP A 264 -17.67 17.95 9.14
C TRP A 264 -17.32 16.69 9.94
N PRO A 265 -18.28 15.92 10.49
CA PRO A 265 -18.00 14.61 11.08
C PRO A 265 -17.45 13.57 10.11
N ASN A 266 -17.58 13.77 8.79
CA ASN A 266 -17.02 12.90 7.75
C ASN A 266 -15.58 13.29 7.40
N VAL A 267 -15.00 14.28 8.08
CA VAL A 267 -13.60 14.68 7.93
C VAL A 267 -12.77 14.05 9.03
N ASP A 268 -11.64 13.49 8.65
CA ASP A 268 -10.66 12.88 9.55
C ASP A 268 -10.28 13.86 10.68
N PRO A 269 -10.22 13.42 11.95
CA PRO A 269 -9.86 14.28 13.08
C PRO A 269 -8.55 15.05 12.89
N ASP A 270 -7.52 14.41 12.34
CA ASP A 270 -6.21 15.03 12.11
C ASP A 270 -6.34 16.11 11.04
N PHE A 271 -7.10 15.82 9.98
CA PHE A 271 -7.32 16.78 8.91
C PHE A 271 -8.14 17.99 9.39
N ARG A 272 -9.16 17.76 10.23
CA ARG A 272 -9.90 18.87 10.88
C ARG A 272 -8.97 19.75 11.71
N ALA A 273 -8.06 19.14 12.47
CA ALA A 273 -7.08 19.87 13.27
C ALA A 273 -6.15 20.72 12.40
N VAL A 274 -5.61 20.15 11.32
CA VAL A 274 -4.73 20.86 10.37
C VAL A 274 -5.45 22.05 9.73
N LEU A 275 -6.67 21.85 9.22
CA LEU A 275 -7.45 22.92 8.59
C LEU A 275 -7.76 24.05 9.59
N ALA A 276 -8.22 23.70 10.78
CA ALA A 276 -8.56 24.65 11.83
C ALA A 276 -7.33 25.43 12.32
N GLN A 277 -6.22 24.74 12.58
CA GLN A 277 -4.98 25.36 13.06
C GLN A 277 -4.39 26.28 12.00
N LYS A 278 -4.32 25.85 10.74
CA LYS A 278 -3.84 26.69 9.65
C LYS A 278 -4.70 27.96 9.49
N TRP A 279 -6.02 27.82 9.50
CA TRP A 279 -6.91 28.97 9.39
C TRP A 279 -6.78 29.94 10.56
N ALA A 280 -6.70 29.42 11.80
CA ALA A 280 -6.51 30.25 12.98
C ALA A 280 -5.17 30.99 12.94
N GLN A 281 -4.09 30.32 12.52
CA GLN A 281 -2.78 30.93 12.32
C GLN A 281 -2.80 32.02 11.24
N ASP A 282 -3.43 31.76 10.08
CA ASP A 282 -3.53 32.74 9.00
C ASP A 282 -4.33 34.00 9.41
N ASN A 283 -5.17 33.90 10.45
CA ASN A 283 -6.02 34.98 10.97
C ASN A 283 -5.64 35.47 12.38
N HIS A 284 -4.48 35.03 12.92
CA HIS A 284 -4.10 35.22 14.33
C HIS A 284 -4.11 36.68 14.78
N TYR A 285 -3.70 37.61 13.91
CA TYR A 285 -3.64 39.03 14.24
C TYR A 285 -5.03 39.58 14.56
N GLN A 286 -6.01 39.35 13.69
CA GLN A 286 -7.38 39.83 13.86
C GLN A 286 -8.05 39.14 15.05
N MET A 287 -7.84 37.83 15.21
CA MET A 287 -8.34 37.07 16.36
C MET A 287 -7.87 37.65 17.70
N THR A 288 -6.57 37.95 17.79
CA THR A 288 -5.97 38.51 19.02
C THR A 288 -6.54 39.90 19.32
N VAL A 289 -6.73 40.74 18.29
CA VAL A 289 -7.36 42.07 18.43
C VAL A 289 -8.80 41.95 18.94
N ASP A 290 -9.53 40.95 18.46
CA ASP A 290 -10.92 40.68 18.85
C ASP A 290 -11.03 39.92 20.19
N GLY A 291 -9.90 39.63 20.86
CA GLY A 291 -9.84 39.02 22.19
C GLY A 291 -9.95 37.50 22.21
N TRP A 292 -9.77 36.84 21.06
CA TRP A 292 -9.78 35.38 20.95
C TRP A 292 -8.38 34.79 21.20
N GLU A 293 -8.34 33.62 21.84
CA GLU A 293 -7.14 32.81 21.97
C GLU A 293 -7.06 31.82 20.79
N VAL A 294 -5.94 31.85 20.06
CA VAL A 294 -5.79 31.20 18.74
C VAL A 294 -5.89 29.68 18.84
N GLU A 295 -5.25 29.06 19.83
CA GLU A 295 -5.26 27.60 20.01
C GLU A 295 -6.64 27.09 20.41
N SER A 296 -7.34 27.82 21.28
CA SER A 296 -8.71 27.53 21.70
C SER A 296 -9.70 27.65 20.55
N VAL A 297 -9.54 28.65 19.66
CA VAL A 297 -10.36 28.76 18.45
C VAL A 297 -10.09 27.59 17.51
N ALA A 298 -8.83 27.25 17.25
CA ALA A 298 -8.47 26.12 16.41
C ALA A 298 -9.06 24.80 16.95
N SER A 299 -8.93 24.55 18.25
CA SER A 299 -9.49 23.37 18.90
C SER A 299 -11.03 23.33 18.79
N ALA A 300 -11.71 24.46 19.01
CA ALA A 300 -13.17 24.55 18.89
C ALA A 300 -13.67 24.30 17.46
N LEU A 301 -12.96 24.80 16.45
CA LEU A 301 -13.30 24.57 15.03
C LEU A 301 -13.00 23.14 14.58
N ALA A 302 -11.98 22.49 15.16
CA ALA A 302 -11.65 21.10 14.86
C ALA A 302 -12.64 20.08 15.47
N ALA A 303 -13.49 20.50 16.41
CA ALA A 303 -14.48 19.63 17.05
C ALA A 303 -15.44 19.00 16.01
N PRO A 304 -15.94 17.76 16.23
CA PRO A 304 -16.83 17.08 15.27
C PRO A 304 -18.13 17.84 15.00
N VAL A 305 -18.63 18.54 16.02
CA VAL A 305 -19.79 19.43 15.93
C VAL A 305 -19.33 20.79 16.46
N PRO A 306 -18.75 21.64 15.59
CA PRO A 306 -18.13 22.88 15.99
C PRO A 306 -19.22 23.90 16.34
N ASP A 307 -19.18 24.38 17.58
CA ASP A 307 -20.06 25.41 18.09
C ASP A 307 -19.23 26.66 18.41
N HIS A 308 -18.85 27.38 17.36
CA HIS A 308 -18.01 28.58 17.48
C HIS A 308 -18.48 29.68 16.51
N PRO A 309 -18.58 30.95 16.94
CA PRO A 309 -19.04 32.06 16.07
C PRO A 309 -18.22 32.23 14.79
N LEU A 310 -16.93 31.89 14.84
CA LEU A 310 -16.02 31.99 13.69
C LEU A 310 -16.17 30.86 12.65
N TRP A 311 -16.99 29.84 12.92
CA TRP A 311 -17.24 28.73 11.98
C TRP A 311 -17.69 29.22 10.61
N VAL A 312 -18.61 30.20 10.56
CA VAL A 312 -19.16 30.75 9.30
C VAL A 312 -18.08 31.39 8.42
N HIS A 313 -16.98 31.87 9.02
CA HIS A 313 -15.83 32.40 8.28
C HIS A 313 -14.88 31.27 7.85
N PHE A 314 -14.61 30.34 8.75
CA PHE A 314 -13.82 29.14 8.49
C PHE A 314 -14.39 28.32 7.32
N GLU A 315 -15.67 27.97 7.37
CA GLU A 315 -16.38 27.19 6.35
C GLU A 315 -16.33 27.89 4.99
N ARG A 316 -16.65 29.19 4.95
CA ARG A 316 -16.66 29.96 3.70
C ARG A 316 -15.31 29.95 3.00
N VAL A 317 -14.21 30.05 3.75
CA VAL A 317 -12.85 29.99 3.19
C VAL A 317 -12.56 28.60 2.63
N HIS A 318 -12.86 27.55 3.37
CA HIS A 318 -12.56 26.17 2.95
C HIS A 318 -13.43 25.71 1.78
N VAL A 319 -14.74 25.95 1.83
CA VAL A 319 -15.67 25.69 0.71
C VAL A 319 -15.18 26.38 -0.56
N ARG A 320 -14.75 27.63 -0.48
CA ARG A 320 -14.18 28.36 -1.63
C ARG A 320 -12.91 27.69 -2.14
N SER A 321 -11.99 27.30 -1.26
CA SER A 321 -10.75 26.64 -1.64
C SER A 321 -10.99 25.28 -2.28
N PHE A 322 -11.89 24.46 -1.73
CA PHE A 322 -12.27 23.15 -2.27
C PHE A 322 -12.89 23.27 -3.67
N ARG A 323 -13.83 24.21 -3.87
CA ARG A 323 -14.41 24.50 -5.18
C ARG A 323 -13.38 24.96 -6.21
N ALA A 324 -12.31 25.64 -5.79
CA ALA A 324 -11.27 26.10 -6.70
C ALA A 324 -10.33 24.99 -7.19
N MET A 325 -10.27 23.86 -6.47
CA MET A 325 -9.42 22.71 -6.81
C MET A 325 -10.13 21.69 -7.71
N LEU A 326 -11.46 21.72 -7.76
CA LEU A 326 -12.27 20.71 -8.42
C LEU A 326 -12.88 21.26 -9.75
N PRO A 327 -13.12 20.38 -10.75
CA PRO A 327 -13.82 20.76 -11.96
C PRO A 327 -15.32 21.05 -11.67
N ASP A 328 -16.10 21.37 -12.71
CA ASP A 328 -17.55 21.55 -12.57
C ASP A 328 -18.20 20.28 -11.98
N PRO A 329 -18.95 20.37 -10.86
CA PRO A 329 -19.64 19.23 -10.28
C PRO A 329 -20.55 18.46 -11.24
N ALA A 330 -21.07 19.13 -12.28
CA ALA A 330 -21.91 18.49 -13.30
C ALA A 330 -21.15 17.47 -14.16
N THR A 331 -19.82 17.52 -14.18
CA THR A 331 -18.98 16.65 -15.01
C THR A 331 -18.05 15.75 -14.19
N TRP A 332 -18.22 15.70 -12.88
CA TRP A 332 -17.40 14.87 -12.01
C TRP A 332 -17.49 13.38 -12.33
N GLY A 333 -16.33 12.72 -12.25
CA GLY A 333 -16.23 11.27 -12.19
C GLY A 333 -15.10 10.87 -11.26
N ILE A 334 -15.24 9.68 -10.67
CA ILE A 334 -14.18 9.00 -9.91
C ILE A 334 -13.84 7.71 -10.65
N GLY A 335 -12.54 7.46 -10.81
CA GLY A 335 -12.05 6.25 -11.47
C GLY A 335 -12.52 4.98 -10.74
N SER A 336 -12.75 3.91 -11.50
CA SER A 336 -13.22 2.62 -10.98
C SER A 336 -12.16 1.83 -10.19
N ALA A 337 -10.97 2.40 -10.01
CA ALA A 337 -9.87 1.83 -9.26
C ALA A 337 -9.40 2.87 -8.24
N THR A 338 -9.17 2.41 -7.02
CA THR A 338 -8.56 3.20 -5.95
C THR A 338 -7.07 2.99 -5.96
N ARG A 339 -6.34 3.90 -5.32
CA ARG A 339 -4.92 3.71 -5.03
C ARG A 339 -4.74 3.67 -3.52
N MET A 340 -4.27 2.55 -2.99
CA MET A 340 -3.89 2.45 -1.59
C MET A 340 -2.68 3.35 -1.32
N VAL A 341 -2.75 4.14 -0.25
CA VAL A 341 -1.69 5.06 0.19
C VAL A 341 -1.01 4.52 1.45
N ALA A 342 -1.81 4.01 2.38
CA ALA A 342 -1.39 3.35 3.62
C ALA A 342 -2.54 2.44 4.09
N PRO A 343 -2.36 1.63 5.15
CA PRO A 343 -3.44 0.79 5.66
C PRO A 343 -4.65 1.62 6.08
N GLY A 344 -5.83 1.24 5.58
CA GLY A 344 -7.05 2.01 5.79
C GLY A 344 -7.01 3.41 5.16
N VAL A 345 -6.00 3.78 4.38
CA VAL A 345 -5.90 5.07 3.69
C VAL A 345 -5.85 4.86 2.17
N GLU A 346 -6.88 5.32 1.48
CA GLU A 346 -7.03 5.17 0.03
C GLU A 346 -7.19 6.51 -0.67
N ALA A 347 -6.55 6.64 -1.83
CA ALA A 347 -6.70 7.77 -2.74
C ALA A 347 -7.74 7.45 -3.82
N LEU A 348 -8.67 8.38 -3.99
CA LEU A 348 -9.54 8.51 -5.14
C LEU A 348 -9.07 9.68 -6.00
N TYR A 349 -9.40 9.64 -7.29
CA TYR A 349 -9.11 10.72 -8.22
C TYR A 349 -10.42 11.24 -8.78
N VAL A 350 -10.76 12.48 -8.44
CA VAL A 350 -11.86 13.20 -9.08
C VAL A 350 -11.35 13.84 -10.35
N LEU A 351 -12.07 13.63 -11.45
CA LEU A 351 -11.72 14.16 -12.76
C LEU A 351 -12.93 14.73 -13.50
N ASP A 352 -12.64 15.51 -14.55
CA ASP A 352 -13.65 16.03 -15.47
C ASP A 352 -13.93 15.02 -16.59
N THR A 353 -15.08 14.35 -16.50
CA THR A 353 -15.51 13.35 -17.48
C THR A 353 -15.85 13.95 -18.84
N ALA A 354 -16.16 15.25 -18.94
CA ALA A 354 -16.38 15.91 -20.23
C ALA A 354 -15.10 15.93 -21.08
N THR A 355 -13.95 15.73 -20.45
CA THR A 355 -12.67 15.64 -21.15
C THR A 355 -12.37 14.23 -21.69
N LEU A 356 -13.17 13.22 -21.33
CA LEU A 356 -12.99 11.82 -21.74
C LEU A 356 -13.83 11.48 -22.98
N GLN A 357 -13.19 10.97 -24.03
CA GLN A 357 -13.94 10.40 -25.16
C GLN A 357 -14.56 9.05 -24.74
N GLY A 358 -15.88 8.97 -24.77
CA GLY A 358 -16.61 7.76 -24.39
C GLY A 358 -16.49 7.39 -22.90
N GLY A 359 -16.10 8.33 -22.04
CA GLY A 359 -15.94 8.09 -20.59
C GLY A 359 -14.77 7.19 -20.21
N LEU A 360 -13.88 6.88 -21.17
CA LEU A 360 -12.73 6.01 -20.96
C LEU A 360 -11.45 6.84 -20.84
N TRP A 361 -10.64 6.51 -19.84
CA TRP A 361 -9.29 7.01 -19.71
C TRP A 361 -8.31 6.06 -20.42
N HIS A 362 -7.50 6.60 -21.34
CA HIS A 362 -6.52 5.83 -22.10
C HIS A 362 -5.12 5.90 -21.47
N PRO A 363 -4.32 4.82 -21.52
CA PRO A 363 -2.94 4.85 -21.07
C PRO A 363 -2.10 5.91 -21.80
N ASN A 364 -1.25 6.62 -21.04
CA ASN A 364 -0.39 7.72 -21.51
C ASN A 364 -1.12 9.01 -21.94
N ASP A 365 -2.41 9.15 -21.63
CA ASP A 365 -3.13 10.40 -21.79
C ASP A 365 -3.11 11.17 -20.46
N PRO A 366 -2.26 12.21 -20.32
CA PRO A 366 -2.15 12.95 -19.06
C PRO A 366 -3.43 13.72 -18.80
N ARG A 367 -3.98 13.56 -17.59
CA ARG A 367 -5.20 14.23 -17.15
C ARG A 367 -4.97 14.96 -15.84
N TYR A 368 -5.61 16.12 -15.72
CA TYR A 368 -5.70 16.79 -14.44
C TYR A 368 -6.71 16.03 -13.58
N VAL A 369 -6.27 15.64 -12.38
CA VAL A 369 -7.07 14.93 -11.39
C VAL A 369 -6.91 15.63 -10.06
N CYS A 370 -7.98 15.66 -9.26
CA CYS A 370 -7.94 16.11 -7.89
C CYS A 370 -7.94 14.87 -6.98
N PRO A 371 -6.83 14.59 -6.27
CA PRO A 371 -6.79 13.47 -5.34
C PRO A 371 -7.67 13.76 -4.11
N VAL A 372 -8.39 12.74 -3.66
CA VAL A 372 -9.14 12.71 -2.40
C VAL A 372 -8.59 11.56 -1.59
N ILE A 373 -7.95 11.87 -0.46
CA ILE A 373 -7.43 10.85 0.44
C ILE A 373 -8.50 10.55 1.47
N MET A 374 -8.83 9.28 1.59
CA MET A 374 -9.86 8.75 2.46
C MET A 374 -9.20 7.86 3.52
N HIS A 375 -9.67 7.90 4.76
CA HIS A 375 -9.18 7.10 5.86
C HIS A 375 -10.33 6.33 6.53
N LEU A 376 -10.16 5.03 6.69
CA LEU A 376 -11.12 4.12 7.30
C LEU A 376 -10.92 4.13 8.82
N VAL A 377 -11.83 4.79 9.52
CA VAL A 377 -11.84 4.88 10.99
C VAL A 377 -13.11 4.25 11.52
N ASP A 378 -12.98 3.24 12.39
CA ASP A 378 -14.10 2.51 12.99
C ASP A 378 -15.16 2.03 11.97
N GLY A 379 -14.69 1.54 10.82
CA GLY A 379 -15.56 1.04 9.74
C GLY A 379 -16.23 2.13 8.88
N ARG A 380 -15.83 3.40 9.03
CA ARG A 380 -16.32 4.52 8.23
C ARG A 380 -15.19 5.21 7.49
N TRP A 381 -15.38 5.46 6.20
CA TRP A 381 -14.46 6.27 5.41
C TRP A 381 -14.67 7.76 5.70
N LEU A 382 -13.58 8.42 6.07
CA LEU A 382 -13.50 9.85 6.34
C LEU A 382 -12.55 10.51 5.35
N VAL A 383 -12.78 11.78 5.01
CA VAL A 383 -11.86 12.54 4.16
C VAL A 383 -10.64 12.97 4.98
N ARG A 384 -9.47 12.47 4.61
CA ARG A 384 -8.17 12.75 5.23
C ARG A 384 -7.36 13.82 4.50
N ASN A 385 -7.56 13.99 3.19
CA ASN A 385 -7.00 15.11 2.44
C ASN A 385 -7.77 15.38 1.14
N LEU A 386 -7.66 16.59 0.61
CA LEU A 386 -8.20 16.98 -0.70
C LEU A 386 -7.19 17.85 -1.46
N GLY A 387 -6.88 17.47 -2.70
CA GLY A 387 -6.00 18.22 -3.59
C GLY A 387 -4.50 17.88 -3.47
N SER A 388 -4.12 17.00 -2.53
CA SER A 388 -2.77 16.43 -2.46
C SER A 388 -2.81 14.94 -2.10
N GLU A 389 -1.83 14.19 -2.59
CA GLU A 389 -1.57 12.79 -2.19
C GLU A 389 -0.72 12.68 -0.92
N SER A 390 -0.17 13.80 -0.43
CA SER A 390 0.62 13.84 0.80
C SER A 390 -0.27 13.67 2.03
N ASP A 391 0.16 12.92 3.03
CA ASP A 391 -0.52 12.91 4.33
C ASP A 391 -0.26 14.25 5.06
N PRO A 392 -1.31 15.00 5.43
CA PRO A 392 -1.16 16.31 6.07
C PRO A 392 -0.51 16.25 7.46
N THR A 393 -0.36 15.06 8.07
CA THR A 393 0.31 14.86 9.36
C THR A 393 1.82 14.61 9.26
N THR A 394 2.33 14.39 8.05
CA THR A 394 3.76 14.09 7.79
C THR A 394 4.64 15.30 7.42
N THR A 395 4.09 16.51 7.46
CA THR A 395 4.80 17.78 7.21
C THR A 395 4.60 18.74 8.37
#